data_AF-A0A1K2G249-F1
#
_entry.id   AF-A0A1K2G249-F1
#
_cell.length_a   1.000
_cell.length_b   1.000
_cell.length_c   1.000
_cell.angle_alpha   90.00
_cell.angle_beta   90.00
_cell.angle_gamma   90.00
#
_symmetry.space_group_name_H-M   'P 1'
#
loop_
_entity.id
_entity.type
_entity.pdbx_description
1 polymer ?
#
loop_
_entity_poly.entity_id
_entity_poly.type
_entity_poly.pdbx_seq_one_letter_code
_entity_poly.pdbx_strand_id
1 'polypeptide(L)'
;MEPVWVHPKFDTERHLAHPPEPEDVRRRLRDHPDAKGMLLITPTDWGTCADIRGVADACHAADVPLIVDEAWGAHLPFHPGLPAWGMDADADLVVTSVHKMGGAIEQSSVFHLQYDRVAPEVLKQREDLLGTTSASSLVYGALDGWRRQMAERGHELLDAALHRAERIRAVLREFPGLRLMGGEIIEEGPAAEFDPLKIVVDVRDLGISGMQATEWLRVHRHVDMGGSDTCRITASITHADDDTEKTLVDAVRSLVEHADSIERRPPVHLPEPHVLELEQAMLPRAAFFAPVEHVPAEHVAGRIAAETISPYPPGVPVVAPGEVITDEVVDYLRSGVAHGFLISDAADPSLDSFRVVART
;
A
#
# COMPACT_ATOMS: atom_id res chain seq x y z
N MET A 1 5.28 0.59 -22.96
CA MET A 1 5.99 -0.09 -21.87
C MET A 1 5.26 -1.39 -21.63
N GLU A 2 6.00 -2.49 -21.58
CA GLU A 2 5.50 -3.80 -21.20
C GLU A 2 5.84 -4.00 -19.72
N PRO A 3 4.84 -4.18 -18.85
CA PRO A 3 5.10 -4.44 -17.43
C PRO A 3 5.60 -5.87 -17.25
N VAL A 4 6.59 -6.07 -16.38
CA VAL A 4 7.00 -7.37 -15.86
C VAL A 4 6.72 -7.37 -14.37
N TRP A 5 5.79 -8.20 -13.92
CA TRP A 5 5.39 -8.25 -12.52
C TRP A 5 6.37 -9.08 -11.69
N VAL A 6 6.90 -8.48 -10.62
CA VAL A 6 7.51 -9.21 -9.51
C VAL A 6 6.42 -9.39 -8.46
N HIS A 7 5.90 -10.61 -8.33
CA HIS A 7 4.77 -10.86 -7.45
C HIS A 7 5.16 -10.70 -5.98
N PRO A 8 4.25 -10.15 -5.15
CA PRO A 8 4.50 -10.00 -3.73
C PRO A 8 4.55 -11.36 -3.03
N LYS A 9 5.13 -11.38 -1.83
CA LYS A 9 5.07 -12.56 -0.96
C LYS A 9 3.74 -12.56 -0.21
N PHE A 10 2.85 -13.46 -0.58
CA PHE A 10 1.55 -13.59 0.07
C PHE A 10 1.65 -14.39 1.37
N ASP A 11 1.29 -13.76 2.49
CA ASP A 11 1.04 -14.41 3.77
C ASP A 11 -0.44 -14.85 3.80
N THR A 12 -0.68 -16.14 3.61
CA THR A 12 -2.03 -16.74 3.60
C THR A 12 -2.62 -16.91 5.01
N GLU A 13 -1.83 -16.83 6.08
CA GLU A 13 -2.36 -16.86 7.44
C GLU A 13 -2.93 -15.49 7.84
N ARG A 14 -2.18 -14.44 7.49
CA ARG A 14 -2.55 -13.05 7.76
C ARG A 14 -3.37 -12.44 6.62
N HIS A 15 -3.49 -13.07 5.45
CA HIS A 15 -4.12 -12.47 4.27
C HIS A 15 -3.49 -11.11 3.91
N LEU A 16 -2.16 -11.08 3.83
CA LEU A 16 -1.38 -9.87 3.52
C LEU A 16 -0.42 -10.13 2.36
N ALA A 17 -0.18 -9.09 1.56
CA ALA A 17 0.86 -9.07 0.55
C ALA A 17 2.06 -8.28 1.10
N HIS A 18 3.22 -8.92 1.16
CA HIS A 18 4.47 -8.30 1.55
C HIS A 18 5.33 -8.01 0.33
N PRO A 19 6.30 -7.08 0.42
CA PRO A 19 7.20 -6.80 -0.69
C PRO A 19 7.94 -8.05 -1.17
N PRO A 20 8.32 -8.12 -2.47
CA PRO A 20 9.03 -9.27 -3.01
C PRO A 20 10.43 -9.41 -2.41
N GLU A 21 10.96 -10.63 -2.43
CA GLU A 21 12.33 -10.87 -1.99
C GLU A 21 13.35 -10.49 -3.08
N PRO A 22 14.60 -10.16 -2.72
CA PRO A 22 15.67 -9.91 -3.69
C PRO A 22 15.84 -11.02 -4.73
N GLU A 23 15.62 -12.29 -4.36
CA GLU A 23 15.75 -13.41 -5.30
C GLU A 23 14.62 -13.45 -6.33
N ASP A 24 13.42 -13.01 -5.98
CA ASP A 24 12.32 -12.87 -6.94
C ASP A 24 12.66 -11.82 -8.01
N VAL A 25 13.27 -10.71 -7.58
CA VAL A 25 13.77 -9.67 -8.50
C VAL A 25 14.90 -10.22 -9.39
N ARG A 26 15.88 -10.92 -8.82
CA ARG A 26 16.97 -11.54 -9.61
C ARG A 26 16.45 -12.53 -10.64
N ARG A 27 15.46 -13.35 -10.28
CA ARG A 27 14.81 -14.29 -11.20
C ARG A 27 14.16 -13.53 -12.36
N ARG A 28 13.33 -12.53 -12.07
CA ARG A 28 12.64 -11.74 -13.11
C ARG A 28 13.59 -10.98 -14.02
N LEU A 29 14.68 -10.39 -13.49
CA LEU A 29 15.69 -9.71 -14.30
C LEU A 29 16.47 -10.68 -15.21
N ARG A 30 16.70 -11.93 -14.79
CA ARG A 30 17.30 -12.96 -15.66
C ARG A 30 16.38 -13.39 -16.79
N ASP A 31 15.08 -13.54 -16.49
CA ASP A 31 14.08 -13.94 -17.46
C ASP A 31 13.77 -12.80 -18.47
N HIS A 32 13.98 -11.55 -18.05
CA HIS A 32 13.74 -10.33 -18.84
C HIS A 32 14.99 -9.43 -18.87
N PRO A 33 16.07 -9.84 -19.56
CA PRO A 33 17.34 -9.09 -19.59
C PRO A 33 17.26 -7.75 -20.32
N ASP A 34 16.15 -7.46 -21.00
CA ASP A 34 15.87 -6.21 -21.68
C ASP A 34 15.16 -5.17 -20.80
N ALA A 35 14.82 -5.52 -19.56
CA ALA A 35 14.22 -4.62 -18.56
C ALA A 35 15.00 -3.29 -18.44
N LYS A 36 14.27 -2.18 -18.24
CA LYS A 36 14.83 -0.81 -18.25
C LYS A 36 14.79 -0.09 -16.91
N GLY A 37 14.13 -0.67 -15.92
CA GLY A 37 13.98 -0.12 -14.59
C GLY A 37 13.19 -1.08 -13.71
N MET A 38 13.42 -1.02 -12.41
CA MET A 38 12.61 -1.67 -11.40
C MET A 38 11.87 -0.61 -10.61
N LEU A 39 10.56 -0.79 -10.39
CA LEU A 39 9.78 0.01 -9.46
C LEU A 39 9.41 -0.88 -8.27
N LEU A 40 9.90 -0.54 -7.09
CA LEU A 40 9.62 -1.23 -5.83
C LEU A 40 8.74 -0.36 -4.95
N ILE A 41 7.62 -0.88 -4.46
CA ILE A 41 6.76 -0.19 -3.50
C ILE A 41 7.13 -0.67 -2.10
N THR A 42 7.62 0.22 -1.25
CA THR A 42 7.94 -0.05 0.15
C THR A 42 8.10 1.28 0.89
N PRO A 43 7.62 1.45 2.14
CA PRO A 43 6.81 0.51 2.91
C PRO A 43 5.44 0.23 2.28
N THR A 44 4.85 -0.92 2.60
CA THR A 44 3.42 -1.15 2.34
C THR A 44 2.57 -0.23 3.20
N ASP A 45 1.29 -0.07 2.88
CA ASP A 45 0.36 0.72 3.70
C ASP A 45 0.23 0.18 5.14
N TRP A 46 0.49 -1.12 5.31
CA TRP A 46 0.52 -1.84 6.58
C TRP A 46 1.85 -1.69 7.34
N GLY A 47 2.86 -1.04 6.77
CA GLY A 47 4.15 -0.77 7.42
C GLY A 47 5.23 -1.83 7.19
N THR A 48 4.98 -2.89 6.43
CA THR A 48 6.02 -3.89 6.12
C THR A 48 6.93 -3.38 5.01
N CYS A 49 8.24 -3.62 5.15
CA CYS A 49 9.25 -3.07 4.25
C CYS A 49 10.05 -4.17 3.54
N ALA A 50 10.53 -3.85 2.34
CA ALA A 50 11.38 -4.72 1.53
C ALA A 50 12.85 -4.69 1.99
N ASP A 51 13.63 -5.70 1.62
CA ASP A 51 15.09 -5.60 1.63
C ASP A 51 15.55 -4.74 0.44
N ILE A 52 15.51 -3.42 0.61
CA ILE A 52 15.81 -2.46 -0.46
C ILE A 52 17.25 -2.64 -0.96
N ARG A 53 18.21 -2.88 -0.05
CA ARG A 53 19.61 -3.12 -0.43
C ARG A 53 19.74 -4.36 -1.30
N GLY A 54 19.17 -5.47 -0.88
CA GLY A 54 19.23 -6.71 -1.64
C GLY A 54 18.59 -6.59 -3.04
N VAL A 55 17.52 -5.79 -3.14
CA VAL A 55 16.89 -5.46 -4.43
C VAL A 55 17.78 -4.53 -5.26
N ALA A 56 18.41 -3.52 -4.67
CA ALA A 56 19.36 -2.63 -5.35
C ALA A 56 20.54 -3.43 -5.93
N ASP A 57 21.12 -4.33 -5.14
CA ASP A 57 22.19 -5.24 -5.58
C ASP A 57 21.76 -6.09 -6.79
N ALA A 58 20.52 -6.61 -6.76
CA ALA A 58 19.96 -7.39 -7.86
C ALA A 58 19.80 -6.56 -9.14
N CYS A 59 19.27 -5.34 -9.03
CA CYS A 59 19.08 -4.42 -10.14
C CYS A 59 20.42 -3.94 -10.71
N HIS A 60 21.37 -3.53 -9.86
CA HIS A 60 22.66 -3.01 -10.28
C HIS A 60 23.54 -4.08 -10.93
N ALA A 61 23.46 -5.34 -10.49
CA ALA A 61 24.12 -6.46 -11.15
C ALA A 61 23.61 -6.71 -12.58
N ALA A 62 22.37 -6.30 -12.88
CA ALA A 62 21.76 -6.36 -14.20
C ALA A 62 21.84 -5.03 -14.98
N ASP A 63 22.54 -4.02 -14.45
CA ASP A 63 22.63 -2.66 -15.02
C ASP A 63 21.27 -1.94 -15.12
N VAL A 64 20.34 -2.26 -14.22
CA VAL A 64 18.98 -1.70 -14.17
C VAL A 64 18.87 -0.70 -13.01
N PRO A 65 18.29 0.51 -13.21
CA PRO A 65 18.03 1.44 -12.12
C PRO A 65 16.89 0.97 -11.22
N LEU A 66 17.05 1.12 -9.91
CA LEU A 66 16.01 0.89 -8.91
C LEU A 66 15.31 2.21 -8.54
N ILE A 67 14.01 2.25 -8.78
CA ILE A 67 13.11 3.29 -8.31
C ILE A 67 12.31 2.73 -7.13
N VAL A 68 12.32 3.41 -6.00
CA VAL A 68 11.52 3.05 -4.83
C VAL A 68 10.39 4.06 -4.64
N ASP A 69 9.16 3.59 -4.67
CA ASP A 69 8.00 4.34 -4.21
C ASP A 69 7.87 4.19 -2.69
N GLU A 70 8.38 5.20 -1.99
CA GLU A 70 8.29 5.37 -0.55
C GLU A 70 7.22 6.40 -0.19
N ALA A 71 6.04 6.32 -0.80
CA ALA A 71 4.93 7.22 -0.48
C ALA A 71 4.68 7.31 1.03
N TRP A 72 4.84 6.21 1.77
CA TRP A 72 4.67 6.15 3.22
C TRP A 72 5.97 6.32 4.03
N GLY A 73 7.11 6.54 3.38
CA GLY A 73 8.44 6.52 4.01
C GLY A 73 9.05 7.88 4.36
N ALA A 74 8.30 8.98 4.29
CA ALA A 74 8.86 10.33 4.46
C ALA A 74 9.52 10.59 5.83
N HIS A 75 9.19 9.83 6.87
CA HIS A 75 9.76 9.95 8.22
C HIS A 75 10.98 9.05 8.47
N LEU A 76 11.18 8.01 7.66
CA LEU A 76 12.19 6.97 7.86
C LEU A 76 13.63 7.49 8.05
N PRO A 77 14.16 8.44 7.26
CA PRO A 77 15.58 8.81 7.36
C PRO A 77 15.97 9.56 8.63
N PHE A 78 15.00 9.94 9.46
CA PHE A 78 15.24 10.86 10.58
C PHE A 78 15.38 10.17 11.94
N HIS A 79 15.31 8.83 12.01
CA HIS A 79 15.51 8.08 13.25
C HIS A 79 16.01 6.65 13.02
N PRO A 80 17.07 6.18 13.72
CA PRO A 80 17.66 4.84 13.49
C PRO A 80 16.79 3.66 13.96
N GLY A 81 15.74 3.94 14.75
CA GLY A 81 14.74 2.94 15.16
C GLY A 81 13.62 2.71 14.14
N LEU A 82 13.70 3.32 12.95
CA LEU A 82 12.76 3.13 11.84
C LEU A 82 13.39 2.29 10.73
N PRO A 83 12.58 1.71 9.82
CA PRO A 83 13.07 0.99 8.66
C PRO A 83 14.07 1.78 7.80
N ALA A 84 14.91 1.07 7.06
CA ALA A 84 15.88 1.69 6.16
C ALA A 84 15.21 2.61 5.13
N TRP A 85 15.78 3.81 4.96
CA TRP A 85 15.41 4.73 3.90
C TRP A 85 16.04 4.31 2.58
N GLY A 86 15.31 4.39 1.48
CA GLY A 86 15.73 3.87 0.18
C GLY A 86 17.03 4.49 -0.34
N MET A 87 17.27 5.77 -0.06
CA MET A 87 18.53 6.42 -0.42
C MET A 87 19.71 5.88 0.39
N ASP A 88 19.50 5.63 1.69
CA ASP A 88 20.53 4.96 2.49
C ASP A 88 20.74 3.51 2.02
N ALA A 89 19.77 2.91 1.34
CA ALA A 89 19.74 1.54 0.83
C ALA A 89 20.10 1.37 -0.67
N ASP A 90 20.82 2.32 -1.27
CA ASP A 90 21.31 2.30 -2.67
C ASP A 90 20.24 2.33 -3.77
N ALA A 91 19.01 2.74 -3.46
CA ALA A 91 18.05 3.08 -4.52
C ALA A 91 18.58 4.24 -5.37
N ASP A 92 18.35 4.20 -6.69
CA ASP A 92 18.78 5.29 -7.58
C ASP A 92 17.84 6.50 -7.49
N LEU A 93 16.54 6.22 -7.34
CA LEU A 93 15.49 7.23 -7.22
C LEU A 93 14.48 6.81 -6.16
N VAL A 94 14.18 7.69 -5.20
CA VAL A 94 13.14 7.50 -4.20
C VAL A 94 12.06 8.56 -4.38
N VAL A 95 10.79 8.16 -4.36
CA VAL A 95 9.64 9.07 -4.42
C VAL A 95 8.92 9.03 -3.08
N THR A 96 8.85 10.15 -2.38
CA THR A 96 8.17 10.23 -1.06
C THR A 96 6.97 11.17 -1.11
N SER A 97 5.83 10.72 -0.57
CA SER A 97 4.66 11.59 -0.34
C SER A 97 4.77 12.26 1.02
N VAL A 98 5.35 13.46 1.05
CA VAL A 98 5.58 14.23 2.29
C VAL A 98 4.27 14.57 3.00
N HIS A 99 3.18 14.76 2.26
CA HIS A 99 1.87 15.04 2.83
C HIS A 99 1.24 13.87 3.62
N LYS A 100 1.80 12.66 3.50
CA LYS A 100 1.36 11.51 4.30
C LYS A 100 2.05 11.52 5.67
N MET A 101 3.26 10.98 5.74
CA MET A 101 3.99 10.82 7.01
C MET A 101 4.95 11.98 7.33
N GLY A 102 5.08 12.97 6.44
CA GLY A 102 5.93 14.14 6.63
C GLY A 102 5.20 15.37 7.19
N GLY A 103 3.88 15.38 7.30
CA GLY A 103 3.14 16.52 7.87
C GLY A 103 3.13 17.78 6.99
N ALA A 104 3.40 17.65 5.68
CA ALA A 104 3.17 18.72 4.71
C ALA A 104 1.72 18.71 4.20
N ILE A 105 1.32 19.76 3.48
CA ILE A 105 -0.02 19.83 2.88
C ILE A 105 -0.17 18.86 1.70
N GLU A 106 -1.39 18.41 1.40
CA GLU A 106 -1.68 17.54 0.24
C GLU A 106 -1.00 18.01 -1.05
N GLN A 107 -0.68 17.06 -1.93
CA GLN A 107 0.13 17.25 -3.15
C GLN A 107 1.64 17.47 -2.91
N SER A 108 2.09 17.62 -1.65
CA SER A 108 3.53 17.72 -1.35
C SER A 108 4.23 16.37 -1.54
N SER A 109 5.18 16.29 -2.47
CA SER A 109 5.98 15.12 -2.80
C SER A 109 7.40 15.52 -3.19
N VAL A 110 8.36 14.60 -3.04
CA VAL A 110 9.78 14.83 -3.34
C VAL A 110 10.36 13.62 -4.09
N PHE A 111 11.11 13.91 -5.16
CA PHE A 111 12.07 12.99 -5.76
C PHE A 111 13.43 13.15 -5.07
N HIS A 112 13.95 12.07 -4.51
CA HIS A 112 15.32 12.00 -4.00
C HIS A 112 16.14 11.18 -4.99
N LEU A 113 17.25 11.73 -5.45
CA LEU A 113 18.06 11.18 -6.52
C LEU A 113 19.51 11.05 -6.04
N GLN A 114 20.13 9.90 -6.32
CA GLN A 114 21.56 9.68 -6.13
C GLN A 114 22.11 8.84 -7.28
N TYR A 115 23.45 8.77 -7.35
CA TYR A 115 24.17 8.08 -8.42
C TYR A 115 23.86 8.61 -9.83
N ASP A 116 24.36 7.89 -10.84
CA ASP A 116 24.42 8.35 -12.23
C ASP A 116 23.52 7.53 -13.18
N ARG A 117 22.78 6.52 -12.68
CA ARG A 117 21.91 5.67 -13.52
C ARG A 117 20.67 6.42 -14.05
N VAL A 118 20.24 7.45 -13.32
CA VAL A 118 19.13 8.33 -13.70
C VAL A 118 19.65 9.75 -13.84
N ALA A 119 19.70 10.26 -15.08
CA ALA A 119 20.20 11.61 -15.34
C ALA A 119 19.26 12.68 -14.76
N PRO A 120 19.75 13.60 -13.89
CA PRO A 120 18.92 14.64 -13.27
C PRO A 120 18.19 15.53 -14.28
N GLU A 121 18.84 15.86 -15.40
CA GLU A 121 18.28 16.73 -16.43
C GLU A 121 17.12 16.04 -17.16
N VAL A 122 17.23 14.71 -17.37
CA VAL A 122 16.16 13.93 -17.99
C VAL A 122 14.98 13.80 -17.02
N LEU A 123 15.23 13.50 -15.74
CA LEU A 123 14.19 13.43 -14.72
C LEU A 123 13.42 14.75 -14.65
N LYS A 124 14.14 15.88 -14.59
CA LYS A 124 13.53 17.21 -14.57
C LYS A 124 12.68 17.50 -15.81
N GLN A 125 13.18 17.18 -17.00
CA GLN A 125 12.42 17.35 -18.25
C GLN A 125 11.14 16.50 -18.30
N ARG A 126 11.13 15.33 -17.65
CA ARG A 126 9.93 14.47 -17.58
C ARG A 126 8.95 14.97 -16.53
N GLU A 127 9.43 15.44 -15.39
CA GLU A 127 8.60 16.09 -14.37
C GLU A 127 7.91 17.35 -14.93
N ASP A 128 8.62 18.17 -15.72
CA ASP A 128 8.07 19.35 -16.39
C ASP A 128 6.87 19.06 -17.31
N LEU A 129 6.71 17.82 -17.82
CA LEU A 129 5.55 17.43 -18.63
C LEU A 129 4.27 17.22 -17.81
N LEU A 130 4.42 16.92 -16.52
CA LEU A 130 3.33 16.61 -15.60
C LEU A 130 3.06 17.77 -14.63
N GLY A 131 4.07 18.61 -14.40
CA GLY A 131 4.00 19.77 -13.53
C GLY A 131 3.15 20.90 -14.10
N THR A 132 2.60 21.71 -13.19
CA THR A 132 1.98 22.99 -13.55
C THR A 132 3.07 24.07 -13.69
N THR A 133 2.92 24.96 -14.67
CA THR A 133 3.79 26.15 -14.82
C THR A 133 3.53 27.21 -13.75
N SER A 134 2.47 27.04 -12.93
CA SER A 134 2.05 27.95 -11.86
C SER A 134 1.88 27.19 -10.55
N ALA A 135 2.96 26.56 -10.08
CA ALA A 135 2.95 25.78 -8.86
C ALA A 135 2.66 26.65 -7.61
N SER A 136 1.96 26.06 -6.64
CA SER A 136 1.56 26.75 -5.42
C SER A 136 2.78 26.99 -4.52
N SER A 137 3.07 28.25 -4.22
CA SER A 137 4.14 28.61 -3.27
C SER A 137 3.88 28.07 -1.86
N LEU A 138 2.62 27.80 -1.50
CA LEU A 138 2.26 27.16 -0.21
C LEU A 138 2.77 25.72 -0.14
N VAL A 139 2.72 24.97 -1.24
CA VAL A 139 3.23 23.58 -1.29
C VAL A 139 4.74 23.58 -1.08
N TYR A 140 5.47 24.45 -1.78
CA TYR A 140 6.92 24.57 -1.59
C TYR A 140 7.29 25.09 -0.19
N GLY A 141 6.54 26.04 0.35
CA GLY A 141 6.74 26.52 1.72
C GLY A 141 6.52 25.42 2.76
N ALA A 142 5.50 24.58 2.58
CA ALA A 142 5.24 23.43 3.45
C ALA A 142 6.33 22.37 3.34
N LEU A 143 6.81 22.07 2.12
CA LEU A 143 7.92 21.16 1.88
C LEU A 143 9.22 21.64 2.55
N ASP A 144 9.57 22.92 2.39
CA ASP A 144 10.76 23.48 3.04
C ASP A 144 10.62 23.53 4.57
N GLY A 145 9.41 23.82 5.07
CA GLY A 145 9.06 23.76 6.49
C GLY A 145 9.26 22.36 7.07
N TRP A 146 8.71 21.33 6.42
CA TRP A 146 8.92 19.93 6.79
C TRP A 146 10.41 19.56 6.80
N ARG A 147 11.12 19.84 5.70
CA ARG A 147 12.56 19.56 5.58
C ARG A 147 13.33 20.16 6.75
N ARG A 148 13.07 21.43 7.07
CA ARG A 148 13.72 22.12 8.19
C ARG A 148 13.37 21.48 9.53
N GLN A 149 12.09 21.22 9.80
CA GLN A 149 11.64 20.62 11.06
C GLN A 149 12.28 19.26 11.29
N MET A 150 12.30 18.41 10.26
CA MET A 150 12.88 17.07 10.38
C MET A 150 14.41 17.10 10.48
N ALA A 151 15.08 18.01 9.77
CA ALA A 151 16.53 18.18 9.90
C ALA A 151 16.95 18.73 11.29
N GLU A 152 16.17 19.65 11.87
CA GLU A 152 16.50 20.27 13.17
C GLU A 152 16.02 19.44 14.38
N ARG A 153 14.87 18.77 14.26
CA ARG A 153 14.17 18.13 15.38
C ARG A 153 13.58 16.74 15.09
N GLY A 154 13.79 16.20 13.89
CA GLY A 154 13.17 14.95 13.45
C GLY A 154 13.42 13.78 14.39
N HIS A 155 14.67 13.61 14.84
CA HIS A 155 15.01 12.55 15.78
C HIS A 155 14.23 12.65 17.10
N GLU A 156 14.19 13.83 17.74
CA GLU A 156 13.47 14.05 19.00
C GLU A 156 11.97 13.76 18.84
N LEU A 157 11.39 14.27 17.74
CA LEU A 157 9.98 14.13 17.43
C LEU A 157 9.57 12.67 17.18
N LEU A 158 10.39 11.94 16.42
CA LEU A 158 10.14 10.53 16.10
C LEU A 158 10.44 9.61 17.28
N ASP A 159 11.45 9.90 18.09
CA ASP A 159 11.70 9.17 19.34
C ASP A 159 10.48 9.24 20.27
N ALA A 160 9.85 10.41 20.41
CA ALA A 160 8.61 10.57 21.16
C ALA A 160 7.44 9.77 20.55
N ALA A 161 7.30 9.77 19.22
CA ALA A 161 6.27 9.01 18.51
C ALA A 161 6.46 7.50 18.65
N LEU A 162 7.71 7.01 18.61
CA LEU A 162 8.06 5.60 18.81
C LEU A 162 7.70 5.14 20.23
N HIS A 163 8.11 5.89 21.25
CA HIS A 163 7.74 5.60 22.63
C HIS A 163 6.21 5.59 22.82
N ARG A 164 5.48 6.46 22.10
CA ARG A 164 4.00 6.45 22.12
C ARG A 164 3.44 5.19 21.46
N ALA A 165 3.93 4.83 20.28
CA ALA A 165 3.51 3.62 19.58
C ALA A 165 3.74 2.37 20.44
N GLU A 166 4.88 2.28 21.13
CA GLU A 166 5.18 1.19 22.05
C GLU A 166 4.19 1.10 23.21
N ARG A 167 3.85 2.22 23.86
CA ARG A 167 2.85 2.25 24.94
C ARG A 167 1.46 1.82 24.44
N ILE A 168 1.03 2.34 23.30
CA ILE A 168 -0.24 1.95 22.67
C ILE A 168 -0.25 0.44 22.42
N ARG A 169 0.81 -0.09 21.79
CA ARG A 169 0.96 -1.53 21.52
C ARG A 169 0.90 -2.36 22.79
N ALA A 170 1.59 -1.95 23.85
CA ALA A 170 1.58 -2.64 25.13
C ALA A 170 0.17 -2.74 25.72
N VAL A 171 -0.62 -1.67 25.66
CA VAL A 171 -2.00 -1.68 26.17
C VAL A 171 -2.93 -2.50 25.29
N LEU A 172 -2.86 -2.37 23.96
CA LEU A 172 -3.76 -3.07 23.05
C LEU A 172 -3.54 -4.59 23.04
N ARG A 173 -2.32 -5.07 23.33
CA ARG A 173 -2.05 -6.52 23.48
C ARG A 173 -2.85 -7.18 24.60
N GLU A 174 -3.27 -6.42 25.60
CA GLU A 174 -4.06 -6.94 26.73
C GLU A 174 -5.56 -7.05 26.40
N PHE A 175 -6.00 -6.53 25.24
CA PHE A 175 -7.42 -6.57 24.87
C PHE A 175 -7.77 -7.91 24.22
N PRO A 176 -8.79 -8.62 24.73
CA PRO A 176 -9.17 -9.92 24.20
C PRO A 176 -9.70 -9.79 22.78
N GLY A 177 -9.37 -10.77 21.93
CA GLY A 177 -9.83 -10.83 20.54
C GLY A 177 -9.11 -9.87 19.57
N LEU A 178 -8.07 -9.15 20.03
CA LEU A 178 -7.18 -8.39 19.16
C LEU A 178 -5.86 -9.15 18.96
N ARG A 179 -5.38 -9.19 17.72
CA ARG A 179 -4.03 -9.66 17.40
C ARG A 179 -3.23 -8.54 16.76
N LEU A 180 -2.21 -8.06 17.47
CA LEU A 180 -1.35 -6.99 16.98
C LEU A 180 -0.25 -7.56 16.09
N MET A 181 -0.09 -6.92 14.93
CA MET A 181 1.01 -7.20 14.03
C MET A 181 2.32 -6.62 14.56
N GLY A 182 3.40 -7.39 14.58
CA GLY A 182 4.68 -6.98 15.15
C GLY A 182 5.89 -7.72 14.58
N GLY A 183 6.86 -8.02 15.46
CA GLY A 183 8.16 -8.59 15.09
C GLY A 183 8.09 -9.97 14.45
N GLU A 184 7.00 -10.71 14.66
CA GLU A 184 6.77 -12.01 14.04
C GLU A 184 6.77 -11.95 12.50
N ILE A 185 6.39 -10.81 11.92
CA ILE A 185 6.46 -10.60 10.45
C ILE A 185 7.89 -10.57 9.93
N ILE A 186 8.84 -10.16 10.77
CA ILE A 186 10.26 -10.18 10.41
C ILE A 186 10.84 -11.56 10.72
N GLU A 187 10.51 -12.13 11.89
CA GLU A 187 11.05 -13.42 12.36
C GLU A 187 10.63 -14.60 11.48
N GLU A 188 9.38 -14.62 10.99
CA GLU A 188 8.87 -15.65 10.09
C GLU A 188 9.36 -15.45 8.64
N GLY A 189 10.00 -14.29 8.35
CA GLY A 189 10.53 -13.91 7.06
C GLY A 189 9.56 -13.40 5.98
N PRO A 190 8.26 -13.09 6.20
CA PRO A 190 7.44 -12.50 5.15
C PRO A 190 7.85 -11.05 4.78
N ALA A 191 8.50 -10.29 5.67
CA ALA A 191 9.07 -8.97 5.34
C ALA A 191 10.47 -8.77 5.94
N ALA A 192 11.24 -7.83 5.40
CA ALA A 192 12.61 -7.55 5.87
C ALA A 192 12.62 -6.64 7.11
N GLU A 193 11.76 -5.62 7.11
CA GLU A 193 11.63 -4.67 8.22
C GLU A 193 10.15 -4.29 8.41
N PHE A 194 9.84 -3.62 9.52
CA PHE A 194 8.49 -3.21 9.86
C PHE A 194 8.48 -1.84 10.54
N ASP A 195 7.64 -0.93 10.06
CA ASP A 195 7.44 0.40 10.64
C ASP A 195 6.60 0.31 11.94
N PRO A 196 7.21 0.48 13.12
CA PRO A 196 6.49 0.37 14.40
C PRO A 196 5.43 1.46 14.60
N LEU A 197 5.49 2.57 13.85
CA LEU A 197 4.49 3.65 13.89
C LEU A 197 3.18 3.27 13.20
N LYS A 198 3.15 2.18 12.42
CA LYS A 198 1.92 1.57 11.93
C LYS A 198 1.39 0.58 12.98
N ILE A 199 0.30 0.94 13.66
CA ILE A 199 -0.39 0.07 14.61
C ILE A 199 -1.45 -0.73 13.86
N VAL A 200 -1.06 -1.90 13.37
CA VAL A 200 -1.95 -2.81 12.64
C VAL A 200 -2.53 -3.84 13.60
N VAL A 201 -3.85 -3.93 13.64
CA VAL A 201 -4.60 -4.78 14.57
C VAL A 201 -5.58 -5.65 13.78
N ASP A 202 -5.38 -6.96 13.84
CA ASP A 202 -6.33 -7.95 13.36
C ASP A 202 -7.49 -8.07 14.37
N VAL A 203 -8.71 -7.95 13.86
CA VAL A 203 -9.96 -7.91 14.61
C VAL A 203 -10.85 -9.11 14.33
N ARG A 204 -10.38 -10.10 13.54
CA ARG A 204 -11.18 -11.27 13.13
C ARG A 204 -11.71 -12.06 14.32
N ASP A 205 -10.96 -12.12 15.42
CA ASP A 205 -11.36 -12.86 16.62
C ASP A 205 -12.48 -12.15 17.41
N LEU A 206 -12.79 -10.89 17.08
CA LEU A 206 -14.00 -10.20 17.52
C LEU A 206 -15.25 -10.58 16.67
N GLY A 207 -15.08 -11.35 15.60
CA GLY A 207 -16.16 -11.77 14.71
C GLY A 207 -16.66 -10.68 13.74
N ILE A 208 -15.85 -9.63 13.53
CA ILE A 208 -16.13 -8.50 12.63
C ILE A 208 -14.97 -8.29 11.66
N SER A 209 -15.21 -7.57 10.57
CA SER A 209 -14.12 -7.11 9.68
C SER A 209 -13.52 -5.78 10.13
N GLY A 210 -12.33 -5.48 9.62
CA GLY A 210 -11.69 -4.19 9.84
C GLY A 210 -12.53 -3.02 9.34
N MET A 211 -13.17 -3.17 8.19
CA MET A 211 -14.11 -2.19 7.65
C MET A 211 -15.25 -1.87 8.63
N GLN A 212 -15.84 -2.91 9.24
CA GLN A 212 -16.91 -2.74 10.22
C GLN A 212 -16.39 -2.08 11.51
N ALA A 213 -15.20 -2.48 11.97
CA ALA A 213 -14.54 -1.87 13.11
C ALA A 213 -14.29 -0.37 12.89
N THR A 214 -13.74 0.02 11.74
CA THR A 214 -13.49 1.42 11.37
C THR A 214 -14.77 2.23 11.34
N GLU A 215 -15.82 1.72 10.69
CA GLU A 215 -17.10 2.44 10.62
C GLU A 215 -17.74 2.59 12.02
N TRP A 216 -17.67 1.54 12.85
CA TRP A 216 -18.16 1.60 14.21
C TRP A 216 -17.40 2.64 15.05
N LEU A 217 -16.06 2.66 14.96
CA LEU A 217 -15.21 3.64 15.64
C LEU A 217 -15.53 5.06 15.18
N ARG A 218 -15.74 5.28 13.88
CA ARG A 218 -16.12 6.58 13.32
C ARG A 218 -17.46 7.06 13.86
N VAL A 219 -18.48 6.21 13.85
CA VAL A 219 -19.85 6.57 14.26
C VAL A 219 -19.96 6.77 15.78
N HIS A 220 -19.35 5.90 16.58
CA HIS A 220 -19.59 5.86 18.03
C HIS A 220 -18.51 6.56 18.86
N ARG A 221 -17.28 6.66 18.33
CA ARG A 221 -16.12 7.23 19.03
C ARG A 221 -15.51 8.44 18.33
N HIS A 222 -15.99 8.77 17.11
CA HIS A 222 -15.42 9.83 16.27
C HIS A 222 -13.92 9.66 16.02
N VAL A 223 -13.46 8.41 15.95
CA VAL A 223 -12.08 8.05 15.62
C VAL A 223 -12.08 7.43 14.23
N ASP A 224 -11.30 8.04 13.33
CA ASP A 224 -11.04 7.48 12.02
C ASP A 224 -9.73 6.68 12.05
N MET A 225 -9.72 5.54 11.38
CA MET A 225 -8.54 4.69 11.26
C MET A 225 -7.83 5.01 9.94
N GLY A 226 -6.51 4.96 9.93
CA GLY A 226 -5.71 5.25 8.74
C GLY A 226 -5.87 4.23 7.61
N GLY A 227 -6.28 3.00 7.95
CA GLY A 227 -6.58 1.94 6.99
C GLY A 227 -7.42 0.84 7.64
N SER A 228 -8.07 0.02 6.81
CA SER A 228 -8.74 -1.21 7.23
C SER A 228 -8.84 -2.18 6.08
N ASP A 229 -9.13 -3.45 6.32
CA ASP A 229 -9.48 -4.45 5.29
C ASP A 229 -10.53 -5.44 5.87
N THR A 230 -10.68 -6.63 5.27
CA THR A 230 -11.59 -7.67 5.77
C THR A 230 -11.18 -8.28 7.12
N CYS A 231 -9.94 -8.06 7.56
CA CYS A 231 -9.30 -8.69 8.71
C CYS A 231 -8.87 -7.69 9.79
N ARG A 232 -8.45 -6.48 9.43
CA ARG A 232 -7.65 -5.59 10.30
C ARG A 232 -7.99 -4.11 10.15
N ILE A 233 -7.66 -3.36 11.19
CA ILE A 233 -7.62 -1.89 11.19
C ILE A 233 -6.19 -1.41 11.41
N THR A 234 -5.87 -0.20 10.96
CA THR A 234 -4.54 0.40 11.16
C THR A 234 -4.64 1.85 11.62
N ALA A 235 -3.94 2.17 12.70
CA ALA A 235 -3.65 3.55 13.09
C ALA A 235 -2.21 3.89 12.73
N SER A 236 -1.98 5.10 12.23
CA SER A 236 -0.63 5.63 11.98
C SER A 236 -0.29 6.64 13.08
N ILE A 237 0.79 6.40 13.82
CA ILE A 237 1.31 7.34 14.81
C ILE A 237 2.33 8.24 14.13
N THR A 238 2.24 9.54 14.40
CA THR A 238 3.05 10.56 13.75
C THR A 238 3.72 11.45 14.80
N HIS A 239 4.63 12.31 14.33
CA HIS A 239 5.25 13.34 15.16
C HIS A 239 4.25 14.41 15.66
N ALA A 240 3.07 14.50 15.07
CA ALA A 240 2.03 15.46 15.43
C ALA A 240 1.10 14.96 16.55
N ASP A 241 1.17 13.67 16.89
CA ASP A 241 0.36 13.09 17.95
C ASP A 241 0.80 13.56 19.33
N ASP A 242 -0.17 13.78 20.22
CA ASP A 242 0.00 14.20 21.62
C ASP A 242 -0.80 13.29 22.59
N ASP A 243 -1.93 13.78 23.11
CA ASP A 243 -2.89 13.08 23.98
C ASP A 243 -3.78 12.09 23.19
N THR A 244 -3.60 12.01 21.87
CA THR A 244 -4.32 11.11 20.96
C THR A 244 -4.19 9.62 21.32
N GLU A 245 -3.12 9.24 22.04
CA GLU A 245 -2.92 7.90 22.61
C GLU A 245 -4.13 7.43 23.42
N LYS A 246 -4.62 8.27 24.34
CA LYS A 246 -5.77 7.92 25.19
C LYS A 246 -7.04 7.77 24.36
N THR A 247 -7.25 8.68 23.42
CA THR A 247 -8.42 8.67 22.53
C THR A 247 -8.48 7.36 21.73
N LEU A 248 -7.36 6.96 21.12
CA LEU A 248 -7.27 5.71 20.35
C LEU A 248 -7.52 4.49 21.25
N VAL A 249 -6.82 4.39 22.39
CA VAL A 249 -6.96 3.25 23.32
C VAL A 249 -8.38 3.12 23.85
N ASP A 250 -9.01 4.22 24.27
CA ASP A 250 -10.39 4.21 24.76
C ASP A 250 -11.39 3.87 23.65
N ALA A 251 -11.13 4.29 22.42
CA ALA A 251 -11.98 3.94 21.28
C ALA A 251 -11.89 2.45 20.94
N VAL A 252 -10.69 1.89 20.87
CA VAL A 252 -10.48 0.46 20.61
C VAL A 252 -11.01 -0.40 21.76
N ARG A 253 -10.84 0.02 23.01
CA ARG A 253 -11.46 -0.64 24.17
C ARG A 253 -12.97 -0.70 24.01
N SER A 254 -13.58 0.44 23.67
CA SER A 254 -15.04 0.52 23.48
C SER A 254 -15.50 -0.37 22.32
N LEU A 255 -14.72 -0.49 21.25
CA LEU A 255 -15.00 -1.39 20.14
C LEU A 255 -15.02 -2.86 20.61
N VAL A 256 -13.98 -3.29 21.34
CA VAL A 256 -13.90 -4.66 21.88
C VAL A 256 -15.10 -4.98 22.79
N GLU A 257 -15.48 -4.04 23.67
CA GLU A 257 -16.63 -4.20 24.58
C GLU A 257 -17.99 -4.29 23.85
N HIS A 258 -18.09 -3.75 22.64
CA HIS A 258 -19.34 -3.66 21.89
C HIS A 258 -19.32 -4.42 20.56
N ALA A 259 -18.29 -5.23 20.29
CA ALA A 259 -18.15 -5.96 19.03
C ALA A 259 -19.35 -6.86 18.74
N ASP A 260 -19.94 -7.48 19.77
CA ASP A 260 -21.14 -8.31 19.66
C ASP A 260 -22.40 -7.54 19.20
N SER A 261 -22.40 -6.21 19.28
CA SER A 261 -23.50 -5.37 18.79
C SER A 261 -23.44 -5.11 17.28
N ILE A 262 -22.32 -5.44 16.64
CA ILE A 262 -22.10 -5.21 15.21
C ILE A 262 -22.68 -6.38 14.42
N GLU A 263 -23.56 -6.07 13.45
CA GLU A 263 -24.14 -7.08 12.58
C GLU A 263 -23.07 -7.82 11.78
N ARG A 264 -23.06 -9.14 11.79
CA ARG A 264 -22.07 -9.94 11.04
C ARG A 264 -22.35 -9.88 9.53
N ARG A 265 -21.29 -9.77 8.74
CA ARG A 265 -21.35 -9.79 7.27
C ARG A 265 -20.99 -11.18 6.73
N PRO A 266 -21.47 -11.54 5.52
CA PRO A 266 -20.97 -12.73 4.84
C PRO A 266 -19.46 -12.61 4.60
N PRO A 267 -18.70 -13.72 4.62
CA PRO A 267 -17.26 -13.67 4.39
C PRO A 267 -16.95 -13.27 2.94
N VAL A 268 -15.79 -12.66 2.74
CA VAL A 268 -15.21 -12.45 1.41
C VAL A 268 -14.49 -13.72 0.98
N HIS A 269 -14.72 -14.17 -0.26
CA HIS A 269 -14.11 -15.38 -0.81
C HIS A 269 -12.72 -15.04 -1.36
N LEU A 270 -11.72 -14.99 -0.48
CA LEU A 270 -10.34 -14.77 -0.90
C LEU A 270 -9.84 -16.00 -1.68
N PRO A 271 -9.34 -15.81 -2.91
CA PRO A 271 -8.81 -16.91 -3.70
C PRO A 271 -7.38 -17.22 -3.25
N GLU A 272 -6.86 -18.37 -3.69
CA GLU A 272 -5.45 -18.69 -3.51
C GLU A 272 -4.57 -17.65 -4.21
N PRO A 273 -3.38 -17.30 -3.66
CA PRO A 273 -2.54 -16.22 -4.19
C PRO A 273 -2.26 -16.27 -5.69
N HIS A 274 -1.95 -17.46 -6.22
CA HIS A 274 -1.62 -17.65 -7.64
C HIS A 274 -2.79 -17.32 -8.58
N VAL A 275 -4.03 -17.28 -8.09
CA VAL A 275 -5.21 -16.90 -8.87
C VAL A 275 -5.25 -15.40 -9.12
N LEU A 276 -4.63 -14.61 -8.25
CA LEU A 276 -4.49 -13.16 -8.41
C LEU A 276 -3.35 -12.79 -9.37
N GLU A 277 -2.58 -13.77 -9.85
CA GLU A 277 -1.55 -13.59 -10.88
C GLU A 277 -2.16 -13.79 -12.27
N LEU A 278 -2.93 -12.79 -12.73
CA LEU A 278 -3.66 -12.87 -13.99
C LEU A 278 -2.75 -12.84 -15.23
N GLU A 279 -3.20 -13.50 -16.31
CA GLU A 279 -2.50 -13.48 -17.59
C GLU A 279 -2.62 -12.11 -18.26
N GLN A 280 -1.49 -11.45 -18.53
CA GLN A 280 -1.43 -10.21 -19.32
C GLN A 280 -1.50 -10.50 -20.83
N ALA A 281 -2.70 -10.77 -21.35
CA ALA A 281 -2.91 -11.08 -22.77
C ALA A 281 -2.72 -9.89 -23.73
N MET A 282 -2.75 -8.66 -23.21
CA MET A 282 -2.62 -7.42 -23.99
C MET A 282 -1.87 -6.36 -23.20
N LEU A 283 -1.08 -5.49 -23.85
CA LEU A 283 -0.43 -4.38 -23.13
C LEU A 283 -1.47 -3.46 -22.48
N PRO A 284 -1.27 -2.99 -21.22
CA PRO A 284 -2.28 -2.19 -20.53
C PRO A 284 -2.73 -0.94 -21.29
N ARG A 285 -1.76 -0.22 -21.87
CA ARG A 285 -2.06 0.94 -22.73
C ARG A 285 -2.93 0.56 -23.92
N ALA A 286 -2.62 -0.55 -24.56
CA ALA A 286 -3.36 -0.97 -25.75
C ALA A 286 -4.79 -1.37 -25.37
N ALA A 287 -4.98 -2.10 -24.26
CA ALA A 287 -6.30 -2.48 -23.77
C ALA A 287 -7.14 -1.27 -23.36
N PHE A 288 -6.54 -0.29 -22.68
CA PHE A 288 -7.21 0.94 -22.26
C PHE A 288 -7.78 1.74 -23.45
N PHE A 289 -7.04 1.80 -24.56
CA PHE A 289 -7.45 2.52 -25.79
C PHE A 289 -8.16 1.65 -26.83
N ALA A 290 -8.43 0.38 -26.52
CA ALA A 290 -9.11 -0.52 -27.45
C ALA A 290 -10.61 -0.17 -27.59
N PRO A 291 -11.28 -0.62 -28.66
CA PRO A 291 -12.73 -0.72 -28.66
C PRO A 291 -13.21 -1.60 -27.51
N VAL A 292 -14.27 -1.18 -26.83
CA VAL A 292 -14.76 -1.84 -25.61
C VAL A 292 -16.25 -2.18 -25.70
N GLU A 293 -16.66 -3.15 -24.88
CA GLU A 293 -18.06 -3.46 -24.59
C GLU A 293 -18.24 -3.75 -23.10
N HIS A 294 -19.47 -3.65 -22.62
CA HIS A 294 -19.84 -4.04 -21.25
C HIS A 294 -20.44 -5.44 -21.28
N VAL A 295 -19.91 -6.33 -20.46
CA VAL A 295 -20.33 -7.74 -20.38
C VAL A 295 -20.85 -8.03 -18.98
N PRO A 296 -22.00 -8.70 -18.84
CA PRO A 296 -22.48 -9.15 -17.53
C PRO A 296 -21.47 -10.05 -16.82
N ALA A 297 -21.43 -9.98 -15.49
CA ALA A 297 -20.52 -10.76 -14.66
C ALA A 297 -20.54 -12.27 -14.97
N GLU A 298 -21.71 -12.81 -15.33
CA GLU A 298 -21.90 -14.24 -15.65
C GLU A 298 -21.21 -14.68 -16.95
N HIS A 299 -20.73 -13.73 -17.75
CA HIS A 299 -20.15 -13.96 -19.07
C HIS A 299 -18.77 -13.31 -19.26
N VAL A 300 -18.19 -12.76 -18.18
CA VAL A 300 -16.94 -11.99 -18.24
C VAL A 300 -15.69 -12.88 -18.16
N ALA A 301 -15.77 -14.09 -17.62
CA ALA A 301 -14.61 -14.96 -17.54
C ALA A 301 -14.02 -15.27 -18.93
N GLY A 302 -12.69 -15.22 -19.03
CA GLY A 302 -11.93 -15.34 -20.27
C GLY A 302 -11.97 -14.09 -21.15
N ARG A 303 -12.52 -12.96 -20.69
CA ARG A 303 -12.47 -11.67 -21.39
C ARG A 303 -11.26 -10.86 -20.93
N ILE A 304 -10.73 -10.04 -21.84
CA ILE A 304 -9.61 -9.13 -21.56
C ILE A 304 -10.18 -7.84 -20.95
N ALA A 305 -9.77 -7.50 -19.74
CA ALA A 305 -10.17 -6.28 -19.06
C ALA A 305 -9.72 -5.04 -19.86
N ALA A 306 -10.58 -4.03 -19.95
CA ALA A 306 -10.22 -2.74 -20.52
C ALA A 306 -10.12 -1.63 -19.46
N GLU A 307 -10.22 -1.99 -18.19
CA GLU A 307 -10.23 -1.11 -17.03
C GLU A 307 -9.43 -1.71 -15.87
N THR A 308 -9.12 -0.88 -14.88
CA THR A 308 -8.54 -1.33 -13.61
C THR A 308 -9.68 -1.65 -12.64
N ILE A 309 -9.56 -2.74 -11.89
CA ILE A 309 -10.51 -3.10 -10.84
C ILE A 309 -9.74 -3.28 -9.54
N SER A 310 -9.95 -2.33 -8.63
CA SER A 310 -9.28 -2.27 -7.32
C SER A 310 -10.33 -2.31 -6.21
N PRO A 311 -10.42 -3.38 -5.40
CA PRO A 311 -11.24 -3.36 -4.21
C PRO A 311 -10.65 -2.43 -3.16
N TYR A 312 -11.46 -1.51 -2.65
CA TYR A 312 -11.11 -0.65 -1.53
C TYR A 312 -12.03 -0.92 -0.33
N PRO A 313 -11.44 -1.22 0.85
CA PRO A 313 -10.02 -1.52 1.04
C PRO A 313 -9.57 -2.90 0.47
N PRO A 314 -8.26 -3.13 0.25
CA PRO A 314 -7.11 -2.27 0.61
C PRO A 314 -6.69 -1.28 -0.49
N GLY A 315 -7.35 -1.24 -1.64
CA GLY A 315 -7.00 -0.33 -2.75
C GLY A 315 -5.86 -0.81 -3.64
N VAL A 316 -5.62 -2.13 -3.67
CA VAL A 316 -4.64 -2.75 -4.58
C VAL A 316 -5.39 -3.28 -5.80
N PRO A 317 -4.95 -2.98 -7.04
CA PRO A 317 -5.56 -3.53 -8.24
C PRO A 317 -5.53 -5.06 -8.22
N VAL A 318 -6.70 -5.68 -8.42
CA VAL A 318 -6.86 -7.12 -8.63
C VAL A 318 -6.87 -7.44 -10.12
N VAL A 319 -7.34 -6.48 -10.94
CA VAL A 319 -7.34 -6.56 -12.38
C VAL A 319 -6.75 -5.28 -12.94
N ALA A 320 -5.77 -5.39 -13.83
CA ALA A 320 -5.25 -4.32 -14.66
C ALA A 320 -5.78 -4.43 -16.10
N PRO A 321 -5.85 -3.32 -16.86
CA PRO A 321 -6.18 -3.37 -18.27
C PRO A 321 -5.27 -4.35 -19.01
N GLY A 322 -5.86 -5.17 -19.87
CA GLY A 322 -5.14 -6.15 -20.68
C GLY A 322 -4.97 -7.53 -20.03
N GLU A 323 -5.37 -7.69 -18.77
CA GLU A 323 -5.40 -8.99 -18.10
C GLU A 323 -6.67 -9.78 -18.42
N VAL A 324 -6.56 -11.11 -18.40
CA VAL A 324 -7.70 -12.02 -18.61
C VAL A 324 -8.44 -12.21 -17.29
N ILE A 325 -9.71 -11.86 -17.27
CA ILE A 325 -10.57 -12.01 -16.07
C ILE A 325 -10.94 -13.48 -15.89
N THR A 326 -10.83 -14.02 -14.68
CA THR A 326 -11.21 -15.39 -14.32
C THR A 326 -12.48 -15.44 -13.45
N ASP A 327 -13.13 -16.60 -13.37
CA ASP A 327 -14.32 -16.79 -12.54
C ASP A 327 -14.02 -16.56 -11.06
N GLU A 328 -12.86 -17.00 -10.59
CA GLU A 328 -12.43 -16.88 -9.20
C GLU A 328 -12.21 -15.41 -8.79
N VAL A 329 -11.64 -14.60 -9.68
CA VAL A 329 -11.48 -13.16 -9.44
C VAL A 329 -12.84 -12.46 -9.40
N VAL A 330 -13.77 -12.86 -10.27
CA VAL A 330 -15.15 -12.33 -10.24
C VAL A 330 -15.84 -12.68 -8.92
N ASP A 331 -15.73 -13.92 -8.45
CA ASP A 331 -16.31 -14.36 -7.17
C ASP A 331 -15.70 -13.60 -5.98
N TYR A 332 -14.37 -13.44 -5.96
CA TYR A 332 -13.69 -12.66 -4.93
C TYR A 332 -14.19 -11.21 -4.88
N LEU A 333 -14.21 -10.53 -6.03
CA LEU A 333 -14.60 -9.13 -6.07
C LEU A 333 -16.09 -8.93 -5.73
N ARG A 334 -16.99 -9.79 -6.23
CA ARG A 334 -18.43 -9.70 -5.95
C ARG A 334 -18.78 -10.08 -4.52
N SER A 335 -18.14 -11.10 -3.94
CA SER A 335 -18.29 -11.40 -2.51
C SER A 335 -17.75 -10.26 -1.64
N GLY A 336 -16.68 -9.62 -2.09
CA GLY A 336 -16.16 -8.36 -1.57
C GLY A 336 -17.17 -7.22 -1.56
N VAL A 337 -17.82 -6.94 -2.70
CA VAL A 337 -18.88 -5.92 -2.81
C VAL A 337 -20.06 -6.24 -1.88
N ALA A 338 -20.49 -7.51 -1.82
CA ALA A 338 -21.55 -7.95 -0.91
C ALA A 338 -21.16 -7.78 0.58
N HIS A 339 -19.87 -7.87 0.91
CA HIS A 339 -19.34 -7.59 2.23
C HIS A 339 -19.23 -6.08 2.52
N GLY A 340 -18.91 -5.27 1.52
CA GLY A 340 -18.85 -3.81 1.61
C GLY A 340 -17.63 -3.16 0.92
N PHE A 341 -16.93 -3.85 0.02
CA PHE A 341 -15.88 -3.24 -0.81
C PHE A 341 -16.46 -2.11 -1.66
N LEU A 342 -15.66 -1.05 -1.81
CA LEU A 342 -15.85 0.00 -2.78
C LEU A 342 -14.95 -0.28 -3.98
N ILE A 343 -15.52 -0.29 -5.19
CA ILE A 343 -14.76 -0.50 -6.43
C ILE A 343 -14.77 0.81 -7.22
N SER A 344 -13.97 1.80 -6.80
CA SER A 344 -14.02 3.16 -7.37
C SER A 344 -13.54 3.27 -8.81
N ASP A 345 -12.65 2.36 -9.22
CA ASP A 345 -11.97 2.45 -10.52
C ASP A 345 -12.74 1.77 -11.65
N ALA A 346 -13.65 0.86 -11.30
CA ALA A 346 -14.47 0.15 -12.27
C ALA A 346 -15.59 1.05 -12.83
N ALA A 347 -15.88 0.90 -14.12
CA ALA A 347 -16.96 1.59 -14.80
C ALA A 347 -18.33 1.25 -14.20
N ASP A 348 -18.47 0.06 -13.64
CA ASP A 348 -19.63 -0.36 -12.86
C ASP A 348 -19.19 -0.84 -11.46
N PRO A 349 -19.30 0.03 -10.44
CA PRO A 349 -18.86 -0.30 -9.08
C PRO A 349 -19.63 -1.43 -8.40
N SER A 350 -20.82 -1.83 -8.87
CA SER A 350 -21.52 -3.01 -8.33
C SER A 350 -20.95 -4.33 -8.85
N LEU A 351 -20.12 -4.28 -9.90
CA LEU A 351 -19.59 -5.42 -10.63
C LEU A 351 -20.66 -6.35 -11.20
N ASP A 352 -21.83 -5.80 -11.55
CA ASP A 352 -22.84 -6.49 -12.35
C ASP A 352 -22.48 -6.54 -13.84
N SER A 353 -21.70 -5.57 -14.29
CA SER A 353 -21.07 -5.55 -15.60
C SER A 353 -19.60 -5.19 -15.52
N PHE A 354 -18.84 -5.59 -16.54
CA PHE A 354 -17.40 -5.35 -16.64
C PHE A 354 -17.10 -4.73 -18.00
N ARG A 355 -16.24 -3.71 -18.03
CA ARG A 355 -15.75 -3.07 -19.25
C ARG A 355 -14.56 -3.84 -19.78
N VAL A 356 -14.77 -4.54 -20.90
CA VAL A 356 -13.79 -5.42 -21.51
C VAL A 356 -13.48 -5.01 -22.95
N VAL A 357 -12.35 -5.48 -23.48
CA VAL A 357 -11.99 -5.31 -24.88
C VAL A 357 -13.03 -6.04 -25.75
N ALA A 358 -13.57 -5.35 -26.75
CA ALA A 358 -14.59 -5.89 -27.65
C ALA A 358 -14.01 -7.02 -28.51
N ARG A 359 -14.80 -8.10 -28.71
CA ARG A 359 -14.43 -9.15 -29.66
C ARG A 359 -14.65 -8.65 -31.09
N THR A 360 -13.57 -8.57 -31.87
CA THR A 360 -13.62 -8.27 -33.32
C THR A 360 -14.23 -9.39 -34.13
#